data_AF-L7VID8-F1
#
_entry.id   AF-L7VID8-F1
#
_cell.length_a   1.000
_cell.length_b   1.000
_cell.length_c   1.000
_cell.angle_alpha   90.00
_cell.angle_beta   90.00
_cell.angle_gamma   90.00
#
_symmetry.space_group_name_H-M   'P 1'
#
loop_
_entity.id
_entity.type
_entity.pdbx_description
1 polymer ?
#
loop_
_entity_poly.entity_id
_entity_poly.type
_entity_poly.pdbx_seq_one_letter_code
_entity_poly.pdbx_strand_id
1 'polypeptide(L)' 'AYIMVESMLKKRSILFATNLNSAIEWFHPFPPADHSYDDTPLISSF' A
#
# COMPACT_ATOMS: atom_id res chain seq x y z
N ALA A 1 -9.11 13.26 -14.82
CA ALA A 1 -8.31 14.23 -14.05
C ALA A 1 -8.98 14.62 -12.72
N TYR A 2 -10.23 15.11 -12.72
CA TYR A 2 -10.93 15.56 -11.51
C TYR A 2 -10.94 14.52 -10.37
N ILE A 3 -11.26 13.25 -10.67
CA ILE A 3 -11.37 12.18 -9.66
C ILE A 3 -10.06 11.97 -8.89
N MET A 4 -8.91 11.98 -9.57
CA MET A 4 -7.61 11.80 -8.91
C MET A 4 -7.21 12.99 -8.05
N VAL A 5 -7.44 14.22 -8.52
CA VAL A 5 -7.04 15.42 -7.75
C VAL A 5 -7.96 15.63 -6.55
N GLU A 6 -9.27 15.40 -6.71
CA GLU A 6 -10.25 15.50 -5.64
C GLU A 6 -9.97 14.48 -4.53
N SER A 7 -9.62 13.24 -4.89
CA SER A 7 -9.31 12.20 -3.92
C SER A 7 -8.08 12.52 -3.07
N MET A 8 -7.03 13.10 -3.67
CA MET A 8 -5.82 13.53 -2.95
C MET A 8 -6.09 14.69 -1.99
N LEU A 9 -6.98 15.62 -2.35
CA LEU A 9 -7.30 16.79 -1.52
C LEU A 9 -8.24 16.47 -0.35
N LYS A 10 -9.15 15.50 -0.51
CA LYS A 10 -10.16 15.17 0.52
C LYS A 10 -9.66 14.32 1.69
N LYS A 11 -8.43 13.79 1.64
CA LYS A 11 -7.80 13.00 2.72
C LYS A 11 -8.73 11.93 3.34
N ARG A 12 -9.47 11.20 2.51
CA ARG A 12 -10.38 10.14 2.97
C ARG A 12 -9.55 8.97 3.54
N SER A 13 -9.89 8.49 4.74
CA SER A 13 -9.25 7.31 5.34
C SER A 13 -9.74 6.02 4.67
N ILE A 14 -8.84 5.06 4.49
CA ILE A 14 -9.17 3.73 3.97
C ILE A 14 -9.87 2.94 5.08
N LEU A 15 -11.08 2.43 4.81
CA LEU A 15 -11.85 1.63 5.78
C LEU A 15 -11.59 0.13 5.64
N PHE A 16 -11.42 -0.35 4.40
CA PHE A 16 -11.14 -1.75 4.08
C PHE A 16 -10.24 -1.81 2.86
N ALA A 17 -9.29 -2.75 2.84
CA ALA A 17 -8.48 -3.03 1.67
C ALA A 17 -9.07 -4.23 0.90
N THR A 18 -9.31 -4.07 -0.39
CA THR A 18 -9.83 -5.12 -1.29
C THR A 18 -8.71 -5.77 -2.12
N ASN A 19 -7.48 -5.66 -1.64
CA ASN A 19 -6.28 -6.20 -2.27
C ASN A 19 -6.16 -7.72 -2.02
N LEU A 20 -5.40 -8.38 -2.88
CA LEU A 20 -5.00 -9.77 -2.67
C LEU A 20 -3.74 -9.77 -1.80
N ASN A 21 -3.77 -10.46 -0.66
CA ASN A 21 -2.65 -10.54 0.30
C ASN A 21 -1.45 -11.40 -0.18
N SER A 22 -1.28 -11.56 -1.50
CA SER A 22 -0.18 -12.33 -2.08
C SER A 22 1.13 -11.56 -2.15
N ALA A 23 1.09 -10.23 -2.10
CA ALA A 23 2.26 -9.36 -2.14
C ALA A 23 2.53 -8.74 -0.77
N ILE A 24 3.82 -8.65 -0.37
CA ILE A 24 4.22 -8.17 0.95
C ILE A 24 3.92 -6.68 1.17
N GLU A 25 3.86 -5.89 0.08
CA GLU A 25 3.55 -4.46 0.11
C GLU A 25 2.20 -4.14 0.78
N TRP A 26 1.25 -5.08 0.73
CA TRP A 26 -0.08 -4.90 1.31
C TRP A 26 -0.14 -5.02 2.82
N PHE A 27 0.93 -5.51 3.46
CA PHE A 27 1.06 -5.55 4.92
C PHE A 27 1.67 -4.27 5.50
N HIS A 28 2.20 -3.36 4.67
CA HIS A 28 2.79 -2.12 5.13
C HIS A 28 1.71 -1.08 5.48
N PRO A 29 1.96 -0.20 6.48
CA PRO A 29 1.05 0.90 6.77
C PRO A 29 0.97 1.86 5.57
N PHE A 30 -0.20 2.47 5.38
CA PHE A 30 -0.39 3.54 4.40
C PHE A 30 -0.45 4.91 5.09
N PRO A 31 0.36 5.91 4.66
CA PRO A 31 1.47 5.81 3.72
C PRO A 31 2.67 5.07 4.34
N PRO A 32 3.55 4.46 3.53
CA PRO A 32 4.76 3.83 4.02
C PRO A 32 5.66 4.89 4.67
N ALA A 33 6.06 4.66 5.92
CA ALA A 33 6.88 5.60 6.68
C ALA A 33 8.38 5.47 6.40
N ASP A 34 8.80 4.35 5.81
CA ASP A 34 10.21 4.01 5.61
C ASP A 34 10.44 3.42 4.20
N HIS A 35 11.67 3.60 3.70
CA HIS A 35 12.12 3.14 2.39
C HIS A 35 12.81 1.77 2.52
N SER A 36 12.19 0.83 3.24
CA SER A 36 12.86 -0.37 3.76
C SER A 36 13.07 -1.53 2.77
N TYR A 37 13.00 -1.29 1.45
CA TYR A 37 13.17 -2.36 0.45
C TYR A 37 14.62 -2.56 -0.01
N ASP A 38 15.61 -2.17 0.80
CA ASP A 38 17.03 -2.33 0.46
C ASP A 38 17.45 -3.80 0.29
N ASP A 39 16.77 -4.73 0.96
CA ASP A 39 16.91 -6.18 0.74
C ASP A 39 15.53 -6.81 0.46
N THR A 40 15.34 -7.33 -0.75
CA THR A 40 14.10 -8.04 -1.11
C THR A 40 13.91 -9.25 -0.21
N PRO A 41 12.79 -9.37 0.53
CA PRO A 41 12.54 -10.54 1.35
C PRO A 41 12.37 -11.76 0.44
N LEU A 42 13.09 -12.83 0.76
CA LEU A 42 13.05 -14.09 0.01
C LEU A 42 11.71 -14.79 0.29
N ILE A 43 10.72 -14.56 -0.57
CA ILE A 43 9.40 -15.19 -0.47
C ILE A 43 9.56 -16.66 -0.90
N SER A 44 9.71 -17.55 0.08
CA SER A 44 9.61 -19.00 -0.14
C SER A 44 8.14 -19.39 -0.26
N SER A 45 7.65 -19.53 -1.48
CA SER A 45 6.36 -20.17 -1.77
C SER A 45 6.41 -21.65 -1.40
N PHE A 46 5.63 -22.08 -0.40
CA PHE A 46 5.16 -23.45 -0.25
C PHE A 46 3.69 -23.53 -0.68
#